data_AF-A0A966R9E4-F1
#
_entry.id   AF-A0A966R9E4-F1
#
_cell.length_a   1.000
_cell.length_b   1.000
_cell.length_c   1.000
_cell.angle_alpha   90.00
_cell.angle_beta   90.00
_cell.angle_gamma   90.00
#
_symmetry.space_group_name_H-M   'P 1'
#
loop_
_entity.id
_entity.type
_entity.pdbx_description
1 polymer ?
#
loop_
_entity_poly.entity_id
_entity_poly.type
_entity_poly.pdbx_seq_one_letter_code
_entity_poly.pdbx_strand_id
1 'polypeptide(L)'
;MKHIHELKYDAPRLYSHIMLLARHDPDYRDGDGYYWRWNPRHAAAMCGCSLATVYRSASELERAGWIRRLRMGGGAYVRPSHP
;
A
#
# COMPACT_ATOMS: atom_id res chain seq x y z
N MET A 1 0.65 6.09 -18.43
CA MET A 1 0.71 5.54 -17.05
C MET A 1 -0.53 4.71 -16.82
N LYS A 2 -0.46 3.57 -16.11
CA LYS A 2 -1.64 2.72 -15.91
C LYS A 2 -2.58 3.29 -14.86
N HIS A 3 -3.86 3.31 -15.15
CA HIS A 3 -4.87 3.67 -14.17
C HIS A 3 -4.97 2.58 -13.09
N ILE A 4 -5.36 2.96 -11.87
CA ILE A 4 -5.44 2.04 -10.72
C ILE A 4 -6.32 0.81 -11.02
N HIS A 5 -7.40 0.97 -11.79
CA HIS A 5 -8.35 -0.10 -12.15
C HIS A 5 -7.80 -1.08 -13.20
N GLU A 6 -6.70 -0.74 -13.88
CA GLU A 6 -6.03 -1.61 -14.86
C GLU A 6 -4.96 -2.50 -14.20
N LEU A 7 -4.75 -2.35 -12.90
CA LEU A 7 -3.78 -3.13 -12.14
C LEU A 7 -4.31 -4.53 -11.83
N LYS A 8 -3.40 -5.50 -11.81
CA LYS A 8 -3.73 -6.92 -11.61
C LYS A 8 -4.01 -7.24 -10.15
N TYR A 9 -4.52 -8.46 -9.91
CA TYR A 9 -4.82 -8.99 -8.57
C TYR A 9 -5.83 -8.10 -7.83
N ASP A 10 -5.69 -7.98 -6.52
CA ASP A 10 -6.48 -7.05 -5.69
C ASP A 10 -5.79 -5.69 -5.50
N ALA A 11 -4.91 -5.28 -6.42
CA ALA A 11 -4.17 -4.02 -6.32
C ALA A 11 -5.07 -2.77 -6.10
N PRO A 12 -6.21 -2.59 -6.80
CA PRO A 12 -7.07 -1.44 -6.57
C PRO A 12 -7.64 -1.43 -5.14
N ARG A 13 -8.14 -2.58 -4.67
CA ARG A 13 -8.71 -2.72 -3.32
C ARG A 13 -7.65 -2.50 -2.24
N LEU A 14 -6.46 -3.08 -2.42
CA LEU A 14 -5.34 -2.88 -1.51
C LEU A 14 -4.93 -1.41 -1.43
N TYR A 15 -4.85 -0.71 -2.57
CA TYR A 15 -4.50 0.71 -2.60
C TYR A 15 -5.54 1.59 -1.92
N SER A 16 -6.84 1.38 -2.18
CA SER A 16 -7.91 2.10 -1.48
C SER A 16 -7.79 1.96 0.03
N HIS A 17 -7.42 0.76 0.50
CA HIS A 17 -7.26 0.51 1.93
C HIS A 17 -6.03 1.20 2.52
N ILE A 18 -4.88 1.12 1.84
CA ILE A 18 -3.66 1.83 2.23
C ILE A 18 -3.93 3.35 2.29
N MET A 19 -4.64 3.89 1.29
CA MET A 19 -4.99 5.31 1.24
C MET A 19 -5.89 5.73 2.39
N LEU A 20 -6.89 4.91 2.75
CA LEU A 20 -7.76 5.17 3.88
C LEU A 20 -6.95 5.21 5.18
N LEU A 21 -6.15 4.17 5.45
CA LEU A 21 -5.36 4.06 6.67
C LEU A 21 -4.33 5.19 6.78
N ALA A 22 -3.55 5.44 5.72
CA ALA A 22 -2.55 6.49 5.72
C ALA A 22 -3.15 7.89 5.91
N ARG A 23 -4.34 8.18 5.38
CA ARG A 23 -4.98 9.50 5.54
C ARG A 23 -5.58 9.71 6.92
N HIS A 24 -6.21 8.70 7.50
CA HIS A 24 -6.94 8.84 8.75
C HIS A 24 -6.07 8.63 9.99
N ASP A 25 -5.16 7.65 9.97
CA ASP A 25 -4.32 7.29 11.11
C ASP A 25 -2.93 6.77 10.66
N PRO A 26 -2.06 7.67 10.16
CA PRO A 26 -0.73 7.28 9.71
C PRO A 26 0.20 7.04 10.90
N ASP A 27 0.94 5.92 10.85
CA ASP A 27 2.02 5.62 11.79
C ASP A 27 3.14 6.67 11.77
N TYR A 28 3.35 7.32 10.62
CA TYR A 28 4.35 8.37 10.47
C TYR A 28 3.92 9.41 9.44
N ARG A 29 4.23 10.68 9.71
CA ARG A 29 4.04 11.81 8.80
C ARG A 29 5.38 12.50 8.62
N ASP A 30 5.81 12.70 7.37
CA ASP A 30 6.80 13.73 7.03
C ASP A 30 6.16 14.71 6.06
N GLY A 31 6.77 15.90 5.90
CA GLY A 31 6.19 17.05 5.20
C GLY A 31 5.40 16.73 3.92
N ASP A 32 5.83 15.75 3.12
CA ASP A 32 5.24 15.44 1.81
C ASP A 32 4.41 14.15 1.78
N GLY A 33 4.16 13.49 2.92
CA GLY A 33 3.52 12.18 2.87
C GLY A 33 3.01 11.60 4.18
N TYR A 34 2.01 10.75 4.00
CA TYR A 34 1.50 9.85 5.02
C TYR A 34 2.13 8.47 4.83
N TYR A 35 2.60 7.88 5.92
CA TYR A 35 3.22 6.56 5.92
C TYR A 35 2.44 5.65 6.83
N TRP A 36 2.08 4.49 6.30
CA TRP A 36 1.43 3.44 7.06
C TRP A 36 2.38 2.26 7.25
N ARG A 37 2.45 1.70 8.45
CA ARG A 37 3.31 0.57 8.75
C ARG A 37 2.82 -0.67 8.01
N TRP A 38 3.70 -1.23 7.19
CA TRP A 38 3.36 -2.37 6.34
C TRP A 38 3.06 -3.62 7.17
N ASN A 39 1.79 -3.99 7.23
CA ASN A 39 1.33 -5.24 7.84
C ASN A 39 0.57 -6.10 6.80
N PRO A 40 1.25 -7.06 6.14
CA PRO A 40 0.64 -7.86 5.07
C PRO A 40 -0.44 -8.82 5.60
N ARG A 41 -0.41 -9.23 6.88
CA ARG A 41 -1.46 -10.06 7.48
C ARG A 41 -2.75 -9.27 7.68
N HIS A 42 -2.64 -8.05 8.18
CA HIS A 42 -3.77 -7.13 8.27
C HIS A 42 -4.33 -6.85 6.87
N ALA A 43 -3.47 -6.52 5.90
CA ALA A 43 -3.89 -6.26 4.53
C ALA A 43 -4.62 -7.46 3.89
N ALA A 44 -4.16 -8.69 4.17
CA ALA A 44 -4.81 -9.92 3.71
C ALA A 44 -6.22 -10.08 4.29
N ALA A 45 -6.38 -9.84 5.60
CA ALA A 45 -7.67 -9.88 6.27
C ALA A 45 -8.64 -8.83 5.69
N MET A 46 -8.16 -7.61 5.45
CA MET A 46 -8.97 -6.51 4.92
C MET A 46 -9.35 -6.71 3.44
N CYS A 47 -8.46 -7.28 2.63
CA CYS A 47 -8.77 -7.57 1.24
C CYS A 47 -9.59 -8.86 1.07
N GLY A 48 -9.64 -9.71 2.09
CA GLY A 48 -10.25 -11.05 2.03
C GLY A 48 -9.46 -12.00 1.13
N CYS A 49 -8.13 -11.87 1.08
CA CYS A 49 -7.28 -12.64 0.17
C CYS A 49 -6.04 -13.25 0.85
N SER A 50 -5.30 -14.10 0.14
CA SER A 50 -4.10 -14.73 0.69
C SER A 50 -2.94 -13.75 0.82
N LEU A 51 -1.99 -14.04 1.72
CA LEU A 51 -0.73 -13.30 1.84
C LEU A 51 0.01 -13.21 0.50
N ALA A 52 0.02 -14.29 -0.28
CA ALA A 52 0.65 -14.30 -1.60
C ALA A 52 0.00 -13.29 -2.56
N THR A 53 -1.32 -13.15 -2.52
CA THR A 53 -2.05 -12.14 -3.31
C THR A 53 -1.70 -10.73 -2.84
N VAL A 54 -1.62 -10.47 -1.53
CA VAL A 54 -1.20 -9.17 -0.99
C VAL A 54 0.18 -8.76 -1.51
N TYR A 55 1.17 -9.65 -1.44
CA TYR A 55 2.51 -9.35 -1.93
C TYR A 55 2.52 -9.08 -3.44
N ARG A 56 1.80 -9.88 -4.24
CA ARG A 56 1.67 -9.65 -5.68
C ARG A 56 1.00 -8.31 -6.01
N SER A 57 -0.08 -7.97 -5.33
CA SER A 57 -0.77 -6.69 -5.45
C SER A 57 0.15 -5.52 -5.06
N ALA A 58 0.88 -5.64 -3.96
CA ALA A 58 1.82 -4.60 -3.50
C ALA A 58 2.99 -4.41 -4.48
N SER A 59 3.53 -5.50 -5.05
CA SER A 59 4.54 -5.43 -6.10
C SER A 59 4.01 -4.77 -7.36
N GLU A 60 2.77 -5.05 -7.77
CA GLU A 60 2.16 -4.40 -8.95
C GLU A 60 1.92 -2.91 -8.72
N LEU A 61 1.43 -2.51 -7.54
CA LEU A 61 1.27 -1.11 -7.16
C LEU A 61 2.60 -0.34 -7.17
N GLU A 62 3.65 -0.95 -6.62
CA GLU A 62 4.98 -0.34 -6.57
C GLU A 62 5.58 -0.22 -7.97
N ARG A 63 5.47 -1.27 -8.80
CA ARG A 63 5.92 -1.26 -10.20
C ARG A 63 5.19 -0.20 -11.04
N ALA A 64 3.92 0.05 -10.74
CA ALA A 64 3.12 1.06 -11.40
C ALA A 64 3.26 2.47 -10.79
N GLY A 65 4.06 2.64 -9.73
CA GLY A 65 4.34 3.93 -9.10
C GLY A 65 3.26 4.46 -8.14
N TRP A 66 2.27 3.64 -7.78
CA TRP A 66 1.18 4.04 -6.88
C TRP A 66 1.55 3.95 -5.40
N ILE A 67 2.54 3.15 -5.03
CA ILE A 67 3.07 3.09 -3.67
C ILE A 67 4.59 3.01 -3.69
N ARG A 68 5.20 3.37 -2.57
CA ARG A 68 6.62 3.08 -2.29
C ARG A 68 6.73 2.36 -0.96
N ARG A 69 7.38 1.18 -0.95
CA ARG A 69 7.74 0.51 0.31
C ARG A 69 9.09 1.01 0.81
N LEU A 70 9.16 1.31 2.10
CA LEU A 70 10.31 1.92 2.75
C LEU A 70 10.69 1.14 4.00
N ARG A 71 11.96 1.20 4.40
CA ARG A 71 12.41 0.75 5.72
C ARG A 71 12.92 1.95 6.51
N MET A 72 12.33 2.19 7.68
CA MET A 72 12.65 3.31 8.55
C MET A 72 12.62 2.84 10.01
N GLY A 73 13.60 3.22 10.84
CA GLY A 73 13.57 3.00 12.30
C GLY A 73 13.18 1.59 12.77
N GLY A 74 13.60 0.53 12.07
CA GLY A 74 13.29 -0.86 12.42
C GLY A 74 11.95 -1.42 11.89
N GLY A 75 11.19 -0.66 11.09
CA GLY A 75 9.92 -1.09 10.50
C GLY A 75 9.85 -0.97 8.98
N ALA A 76 8.92 -1.70 8.37
CA ALA A 76 8.54 -1.52 6.97
C ALA A 76 7.32 -0.60 6.89
N TYR A 77 7.32 0.32 5.93
CA TYR A 77 6.28 1.33 5.73
C TYR A 77 5.85 1.38 4.27
N VAL A 78 4.63 1.84 4.02
CA VAL A 78 4.12 2.13 2.69
C VAL A 78 3.72 3.59 2.63
N ARG A 79 4.26 4.30 1.64
CA ARG A 79 3.80 5.62 1.24
C ARG A 79 2.91 5.47 0.00
N PRO A 80 1.62 5.78 0.06
CA PRO A 80 0.83 5.92 -1.16
C PRO A 80 1.30 7.15 -1.94
N SER A 81 1.24 7.05 -3.26
CA SER A 81 1.60 8.12 -4.18
C SER A 81 0.46 8.27 -5.17
N HIS A 82 -0.04 9.49 -5.33
CA HIS A 82 -0.76 9.83 -6.54
C HIS A 82 0.29 10.24 -7.57
N PRO A 83 0.44 9.48 -8.66
CA PRO A 83 1.27 9.94 -9.76
C PRO A 83 0.68 11.15 -10.47
#